data_AF-A0A2D6HB72-F1
#
_entry.id   AF-A0A2D6HB72-F1
#
_cell.length_a   1.000
_cell.length_b   1.000
_cell.length_c   1.000
_cell.angle_alpha   90.00
_cell.angle_beta   90.00
_cell.angle_gamma   90.00
#
_symmetry.space_group_name_H-M   'P 1'
#
loop_
_entity.id
_entity.type
_entity.pdbx_description
1 polymer ?
#
loop_
_entity_poly.entity_id
_entity_poly.type
_entity_poly.pdbx_seq_one_letter_code
_entity_poly.pdbx_strand_id
1 'polypeptide(L)'
;MLQWWDPRERATLNERVNGDLVEAITRARDIDTHLEHFKSSGRKPQRFELTKVVDQYTADLQRRADAGEIDIGTVCRYEASLRRHFVPFVQQLAVSKKYPHASKIDREFQLEFAAHMNHVQVSPNGHENSQRRPIKQPGFVLDVVRAMLEWASDPDRGNLLPDGFRNPFAARRRGTRQIVIDPLSEPDITIPMATSLIEACDPFQLSIFAPLMLYGLRPSELGWIFRENNEAEWLRVPCIADLDYFTKGRRDKSFPIVDCLRPLWDARSHSATGLLYVNRGVAEGRTTPESLGWSAAHLATEFRRRCVAIKEPDARQRRHIRDQVMKESGQLKYDHVEAEFKKLSSRLEWPAEATLKDLRHLFCTCLEDAGVPEFYRRYMMGQSFGKAPIVTYTHITMSPVSTYYQVALDSKFAPILEAIEHRWRALKAKPTIIL
;
A
#
# COMPACT_ATOMS: atom_id res chain seq x y z
N MET A 1 -12.53 15.30 -62.56
CA MET A 1 -12.97 16.07 -61.37
C MET A 1 -14.06 17.03 -61.83
N LEU A 2 -15.34 16.69 -61.57
CA LEU A 2 -16.46 17.57 -61.85
C LEU A 2 -16.64 18.52 -60.66
N GLN A 3 -16.39 19.81 -60.85
CA GLN A 3 -16.67 20.84 -59.85
C GLN A 3 -18.10 21.35 -60.06
N TRP A 4 -18.98 21.09 -59.09
CA TRP A 4 -20.31 21.69 -59.03
C TRP A 4 -20.23 22.98 -58.20
N TRP A 5 -20.61 24.10 -58.82
CA TRP A 5 -20.62 25.44 -58.24
C TRP A 5 -22.06 25.82 -57.86
N ASP A 6 -22.30 26.22 -56.61
CA ASP A 6 -23.58 26.78 -56.18
C ASP A 6 -23.49 28.32 -56.19
N PRO A 7 -24.25 29.02 -57.06
CA PRO A 7 -24.18 30.46 -57.18
C PRO A 7 -24.66 31.24 -55.96
N ARG A 8 -25.42 30.62 -55.03
CA ARG A 8 -26.05 31.34 -53.91
C ARG A 8 -25.12 31.61 -52.74
N GLU A 9 -24.09 30.79 -52.55
CA GLU A 9 -23.20 30.89 -51.38
C GLU A 9 -21.73 31.16 -51.72
N ARG A 10 -21.38 31.31 -53.02
CA ARG A 10 -20.02 31.64 -53.50
C ARG A 10 -18.92 30.74 -52.90
N ALA A 11 -19.21 29.46 -52.67
CA ALA A 11 -18.28 28.49 -52.10
C ALA A 11 -18.38 27.14 -52.84
N THR A 12 -17.27 26.39 -52.86
CA THR A 12 -17.23 25.04 -53.45
C THR A 12 -17.44 23.97 -52.37
N LEU A 13 -17.94 22.79 -52.74
CA LEU A 13 -18.24 21.71 -51.79
C LEU A 13 -17.01 21.27 -50.96
N ASN A 14 -15.80 21.51 -51.46
CA ASN A 14 -14.54 21.26 -50.74
C ASN A 14 -14.33 22.18 -49.52
N GLU A 15 -14.96 23.37 -49.50
CA GLU A 15 -14.87 24.29 -48.36
C GLU A 15 -15.83 23.90 -47.21
N ARG A 16 -16.78 22.97 -47.45
CA ARG A 16 -17.70 22.47 -46.41
C ARG A 16 -17.08 21.41 -45.49
N VAL A 17 -15.97 20.79 -45.86
CA VAL A 17 -15.36 19.71 -45.07
C VAL A 17 -14.24 20.28 -44.19
N ASN A 18 -14.61 20.94 -43.10
CA ASN A 18 -13.68 21.31 -42.03
C ASN A 18 -13.36 20.10 -41.15
N GLY A 19 -12.59 19.17 -41.72
CA GLY A 19 -12.06 17.98 -41.07
C GLY A 19 -11.22 17.24 -42.10
N ASP A 20 -9.96 16.99 -41.75
CA ASP A 20 -8.95 16.48 -42.67
C ASP A 20 -9.47 15.21 -43.38
N LEU A 21 -9.77 15.33 -44.68
CA LEU A 21 -10.28 14.24 -45.50
C LEU A 21 -9.31 13.04 -45.46
N VAL A 22 -8.02 13.33 -45.27
CA VAL A 22 -6.97 12.33 -45.08
C VAL A 22 -7.15 11.61 -43.74
N GLU A 23 -7.45 12.30 -42.65
CA GLU A 23 -7.75 11.69 -41.35
C GLU A 23 -9.00 10.81 -41.43
N ALA A 24 -10.05 11.28 -42.10
CA ALA A 24 -11.29 10.49 -42.29
C ALA A 24 -11.06 9.21 -43.13
N ILE A 25 -10.28 9.31 -44.22
CA ILE A 25 -9.93 8.17 -45.08
C ILE A 25 -8.98 7.21 -44.34
N THR A 26 -8.05 7.72 -43.54
CA THR A 26 -7.14 6.90 -42.73
C THR A 26 -7.91 6.14 -41.66
N ARG A 27 -8.85 6.79 -40.98
CA ARG A 27 -9.74 6.15 -39.99
C ARG A 27 -10.67 5.11 -40.61
N ALA A 28 -11.18 5.35 -41.82
CA ALA A 28 -11.97 4.38 -42.56
C ALA A 28 -11.13 3.16 -42.97
N ARG A 29 -9.88 3.37 -43.41
CA ARG A 29 -8.93 2.29 -43.71
C ARG A 29 -8.52 1.50 -42.47
N ASP A 30 -8.33 2.16 -41.32
CA ASP A 30 -8.06 1.47 -40.05
C ASP A 30 -9.27 0.59 -39.65
N ILE A 31 -10.49 1.09 -39.84
CA ILE A 31 -11.71 0.30 -39.62
C ILE A 31 -11.80 -0.90 -40.58
N ASP A 32 -11.54 -0.71 -41.87
CA ASP A 32 -11.55 -1.80 -42.86
C ASP A 32 -10.44 -2.83 -42.59
N THR A 33 -9.23 -2.39 -42.25
CA THR A 33 -8.11 -3.27 -41.88
C THR A 33 -8.43 -4.06 -40.61
N HIS A 34 -9.07 -3.42 -39.63
CA HIS A 34 -9.58 -4.10 -38.45
C HIS A 34 -10.67 -5.13 -38.80
N LEU A 35 -11.62 -4.79 -39.68
CA LEU A 35 -12.69 -5.69 -40.12
C LEU A 35 -12.16 -6.89 -40.93
N GLU A 36 -11.11 -6.70 -41.72
CA GLU A 36 -10.41 -7.77 -42.44
C GLU A 36 -9.66 -8.69 -41.47
N HIS A 37 -8.94 -8.13 -40.48
CA HIS A 37 -8.29 -8.92 -39.44
C HIS A 37 -9.28 -9.74 -38.60
N PHE A 38 -10.46 -9.20 -38.29
CA PHE A 38 -11.55 -9.91 -37.63
C PHE A 38 -12.12 -11.09 -38.43
N LYS A 39 -12.03 -11.03 -39.77
CA LYS A 39 -12.43 -12.15 -40.64
C LYS A 39 -11.33 -13.20 -40.81
N SER A 40 -10.06 -12.83 -40.64
CA SER A 40 -8.91 -13.70 -40.89
C SER A 40 -8.31 -14.40 -39.66
N SER A 41 -8.63 -13.99 -38.42
CA SER A 41 -8.15 -14.68 -37.22
C SER A 41 -8.95 -15.97 -36.98
N GLY A 42 -8.57 -17.04 -37.67
CA GLY A 42 -9.17 -18.39 -37.63
C GLY A 42 -9.14 -19.11 -36.26
N ARG A 43 -8.96 -18.41 -35.13
CA ARG A 43 -9.24 -18.95 -33.79
C ARG A 43 -10.69 -18.64 -33.45
N LYS A 44 -11.53 -19.68 -33.40
CA LYS A 44 -12.87 -19.57 -32.79
C LYS A 44 -12.73 -18.90 -31.41
N PRO A 45 -13.51 -17.86 -31.09
CA PRO A 45 -13.45 -17.22 -29.78
C PRO A 45 -13.67 -18.30 -28.73
N GLN A 46 -12.66 -18.57 -27.91
CA GLN A 46 -12.82 -19.50 -26.79
C GLN A 46 -13.82 -18.88 -25.82
N ARG A 47 -14.93 -19.58 -25.62
CA ARG A 47 -15.99 -19.14 -24.72
C ARG A 47 -15.58 -19.50 -23.30
N PHE A 48 -15.01 -18.53 -22.60
CA PHE A 48 -14.67 -18.68 -21.19
C PHE A 48 -15.82 -18.22 -20.29
N GLU A 49 -16.16 -19.06 -19.31
CA GLU A 49 -16.99 -18.64 -18.18
C GLU A 49 -16.23 -17.63 -17.32
N LEU A 50 -16.96 -16.71 -16.68
CA LEU A 50 -16.37 -15.67 -15.83
C LEU A 50 -15.61 -16.25 -14.62
N THR A 51 -16.09 -17.37 -14.06
CA THR A 51 -15.42 -18.12 -13.00
C THR A 51 -14.05 -18.64 -13.43
N LYS A 52 -13.96 -19.19 -14.65
CA LYS A 52 -12.70 -19.68 -15.22
C LYS A 52 -11.70 -18.56 -15.49
N VAL A 53 -12.18 -17.37 -15.89
CA VAL A 53 -11.32 -16.17 -16.00
C VAL A 53 -10.75 -15.76 -14.65
N VAL A 54 -11.59 -15.79 -13.58
CA VAL A 54 -11.12 -15.54 -12.21
C VAL A 54 -10.05 -16.54 -11.80
N ASP A 55 -10.27 -17.84 -12.03
CA ASP A 55 -9.31 -18.89 -11.68
C ASP A 55 -7.95 -18.65 -12.34
N GLN A 56 -7.93 -18.43 -13.66
CA GLN A 56 -6.69 -18.21 -14.40
C GLN A 56 -5.98 -16.90 -14.01
N TYR A 57 -6.74 -15.83 -13.77
CA TYR A 57 -6.17 -14.58 -13.28
C TYR A 57 -5.54 -14.74 -11.89
N THR A 58 -6.22 -15.42 -10.97
CA THR A 58 -5.66 -15.67 -9.64
C THR A 58 -4.44 -16.58 -9.67
N ALA A 59 -4.42 -17.58 -10.56
CA ALA A 59 -3.24 -18.42 -10.78
C ALA A 59 -2.06 -17.63 -11.37
N ASP A 60 -2.32 -16.71 -12.30
CA ASP A 60 -1.29 -15.81 -12.84
C ASP A 60 -0.70 -14.92 -11.74
N LEU A 61 -1.56 -14.29 -10.92
CA LEU A 61 -1.12 -13.48 -9.79
C LEU A 61 -0.30 -14.31 -8.80
N GLN A 62 -0.68 -15.55 -8.51
CA GLN A 62 0.07 -16.43 -7.64
C GLN A 62 1.47 -16.73 -8.21
N ARG A 63 1.58 -17.12 -9.48
CA ARG A 63 2.88 -17.35 -10.14
C ARG A 63 3.78 -16.12 -10.08
N ARG A 64 3.22 -14.94 -10.29
CA ARG A 64 3.96 -13.67 -10.21
C ARG A 64 4.38 -13.33 -8.77
N ALA A 65 3.62 -13.74 -7.77
CA ALA A 65 4.03 -13.62 -6.38
C ALA A 65 5.15 -14.63 -6.03
N ASP A 66 5.07 -15.85 -6.54
CA ASP A 66 6.12 -16.87 -6.38
C ASP A 66 7.44 -16.43 -7.03
N ALA A 67 7.36 -15.71 -8.15
CA ALA A 67 8.50 -15.06 -8.81
C ALA A 67 8.96 -13.74 -8.14
N GLY A 68 8.29 -13.28 -7.08
CA GLY A 68 8.63 -12.05 -6.35
C GLY A 68 8.23 -10.73 -7.05
N GLU A 69 7.56 -10.80 -8.20
CA GLU A 69 7.13 -9.60 -8.94
C GLU A 69 6.12 -8.78 -8.15
N ILE A 70 5.17 -9.46 -7.49
CA ILE A 70 4.11 -8.83 -6.69
C ILE A 70 4.07 -9.39 -5.27
N ASP A 71 3.60 -8.58 -4.32
CA ASP A 71 3.41 -9.03 -2.94
C ASP A 71 2.22 -10.00 -2.83
N ILE A 72 2.40 -11.12 -2.12
CA ILE A 72 1.35 -12.11 -1.90
C ILE A 72 0.12 -11.54 -1.19
N GLY A 73 0.29 -10.50 -0.35
CA GLY A 73 -0.84 -9.78 0.24
C GLY A 73 -1.69 -9.02 -0.77
N THR A 74 -1.15 -8.68 -1.94
CA THR A 74 -1.95 -8.14 -3.06
C THR A 74 -2.76 -9.25 -3.72
N VAL A 75 -2.16 -10.43 -3.94
CA VAL A 75 -2.87 -11.60 -4.47
C VAL A 75 -4.04 -11.98 -3.58
N CYS A 76 -3.81 -12.16 -2.27
CA CYS A 76 -4.86 -12.52 -1.32
C CYS A 76 -6.01 -11.50 -1.30
N ARG A 77 -5.73 -10.20 -1.43
CA ARG A 77 -6.77 -9.15 -1.48
C ARG A 77 -7.58 -9.19 -2.78
N TYR A 78 -6.92 -9.44 -3.91
CA TYR A 78 -7.57 -9.53 -5.22
C TYR A 78 -8.43 -10.79 -5.28
N GLU A 79 -7.86 -11.93 -4.91
CA GLU A 79 -8.56 -13.21 -4.79
C GLU A 79 -9.78 -13.08 -3.86
N ALA A 80 -9.62 -12.55 -2.65
CA ALA A 80 -10.74 -12.39 -1.72
C ALA A 80 -11.84 -11.49 -2.30
N SER A 81 -11.48 -10.43 -3.02
CA SER A 81 -12.46 -9.53 -3.66
C SER A 81 -13.24 -10.25 -4.77
N LEU A 82 -12.55 -11.01 -5.62
CA LEU A 82 -13.19 -11.76 -6.71
C LEU A 82 -14.05 -12.90 -6.16
N ARG A 83 -13.51 -13.71 -5.26
CA ARG A 83 -14.18 -14.90 -4.70
C ARG A 83 -15.38 -14.55 -3.82
N ARG A 84 -15.29 -13.49 -3.00
CA ARG A 84 -16.36 -13.14 -2.05
C ARG A 84 -17.44 -12.24 -2.64
N HIS A 85 -17.15 -11.51 -3.71
CA HIS A 85 -18.08 -10.51 -4.25
C HIS A 85 -18.42 -10.74 -5.72
N PHE A 86 -17.43 -10.95 -6.58
CA PHE A 86 -17.67 -11.08 -8.01
C PHE A 86 -18.25 -12.45 -8.39
N VAL A 87 -17.64 -13.54 -7.90
CA VAL A 87 -18.06 -14.92 -8.19
C VAL A 87 -19.51 -15.19 -7.75
N PRO A 88 -19.95 -14.84 -6.53
CA PRO A 88 -21.34 -15.04 -6.12
C PRO A 88 -22.33 -14.25 -6.97
N PHE A 89 -21.97 -13.06 -7.44
CA PHE A 89 -22.81 -12.27 -8.34
C PHE A 89 -22.99 -12.95 -9.70
N VAL A 90 -21.90 -13.39 -10.35
CA VAL A 90 -21.98 -14.01 -11.68
C VAL A 90 -22.62 -15.40 -11.67
N GLN A 91 -22.65 -16.06 -10.50
CA GLN A 91 -23.32 -17.34 -10.30
C GLN A 91 -24.84 -17.22 -10.09
N GLN A 92 -25.38 -16.01 -9.88
CA GLN A 92 -26.83 -15.81 -9.81
C GLN A 92 -27.49 -16.26 -11.11
N LEU A 93 -28.58 -17.02 -11.02
CA LEU A 93 -29.24 -17.63 -12.18
C LEU A 93 -29.63 -16.60 -13.26
N ALA A 94 -30.08 -15.41 -12.84
CA ALA A 94 -30.44 -14.34 -13.77
C ALA A 94 -29.20 -13.80 -14.53
N VAL A 95 -28.08 -13.64 -13.82
CA VAL A 95 -26.82 -13.11 -14.38
C VAL A 95 -26.15 -14.15 -15.28
N SER A 96 -26.04 -15.41 -14.82
CA SER A 96 -25.38 -16.47 -15.60
C SER A 96 -26.12 -16.81 -16.89
N LYS A 97 -27.46 -16.73 -16.90
CA LYS A 97 -28.26 -16.87 -18.12
C LYS A 97 -28.08 -15.70 -19.09
N LYS A 98 -28.04 -14.47 -18.58
CA LYS A 98 -27.90 -13.26 -19.41
C LYS A 98 -26.48 -13.09 -19.96
N TYR A 99 -25.47 -13.43 -19.16
CA TYR A 99 -24.05 -13.26 -19.47
C TYR A 99 -23.29 -14.60 -19.31
N PRO A 100 -23.52 -15.59 -20.18
CA PRO A 100 -22.96 -16.93 -20.03
C PRO A 100 -21.44 -17.00 -20.22
N HIS A 101 -20.84 -15.98 -20.87
CA HIS A 101 -19.42 -15.95 -21.20
C HIS A 101 -18.82 -14.57 -20.92
N ALA A 102 -17.53 -14.54 -20.59
CA ALA A 102 -16.81 -13.31 -20.32
C ALA A 102 -16.82 -12.34 -21.51
N SER A 103 -16.84 -12.83 -22.75
CA SER A 103 -16.92 -12.00 -23.95
C SER A 103 -18.29 -11.32 -24.16
N LYS A 104 -19.31 -11.69 -23.37
CA LYS A 104 -20.66 -11.12 -23.45
C LYS A 104 -20.92 -10.02 -22.42
N ILE A 105 -19.97 -9.76 -21.51
CA ILE A 105 -20.13 -8.65 -20.56
C ILE A 105 -20.04 -7.32 -21.29
N ASP A 106 -20.90 -6.40 -20.89
CA ASP A 106 -21.03 -5.08 -21.48
C ASP A 106 -21.23 -4.02 -20.39
N ARG A 107 -21.67 -2.83 -20.81
CA ARG A 107 -21.96 -1.73 -19.89
C ARG A 107 -23.12 -2.06 -18.94
N GLU A 108 -24.11 -2.82 -19.39
CA GLU A 108 -25.26 -3.16 -18.56
C GLU A 108 -24.84 -4.11 -17.42
N PHE A 109 -24.05 -5.15 -17.74
CA PHE A 109 -23.45 -6.03 -16.73
C PHE A 109 -22.70 -5.24 -15.66
N GLN A 110 -21.92 -4.26 -16.09
CA GLN A 110 -21.13 -3.42 -15.19
C GLN A 110 -22.01 -2.56 -14.26
N LEU A 111 -23.14 -2.03 -14.76
CA LEU A 111 -24.09 -1.25 -13.98
C LEU A 111 -24.84 -2.14 -12.99
N GLU A 112 -25.29 -3.32 -13.43
CA GLU A 112 -25.93 -4.34 -12.58
C GLU A 112 -25.00 -4.76 -11.43
N PHE A 113 -23.72 -5.05 -11.73
CA PHE A 113 -22.76 -5.43 -10.69
C PHE A 113 -22.46 -4.28 -9.74
N ALA A 114 -22.31 -3.05 -10.26
CA ALA A 114 -22.09 -1.88 -9.41
C ALA A 114 -23.29 -1.60 -8.48
N ALA A 115 -24.52 -1.81 -8.97
CA ALA A 115 -25.72 -1.70 -8.16
C ALA A 115 -25.78 -2.80 -7.09
N HIS A 116 -25.48 -4.06 -7.46
CA HIS A 116 -25.38 -5.18 -6.52
C HIS A 116 -24.41 -4.86 -5.37
N MET A 117 -23.23 -4.32 -5.68
CA MET A 117 -22.22 -3.97 -4.69
C MET A 117 -22.68 -2.92 -3.67
N ASN A 118 -23.65 -2.06 -3.99
CA ASN A 118 -24.21 -1.10 -3.02
C ASN A 118 -25.09 -1.78 -1.95
N HIS A 119 -25.57 -3.00 -2.21
CA HIS A 119 -26.39 -3.78 -1.28
C HIS A 119 -25.59 -4.86 -0.55
N VAL A 120 -24.33 -5.10 -0.92
CA VAL A 120 -23.49 -6.11 -0.28
C VAL A 120 -23.19 -5.72 1.17
N GLN A 121 -23.58 -6.62 2.07
CA GLN A 121 -23.31 -6.54 3.50
C GLN A 121 -22.10 -7.40 3.87
N VAL A 122 -21.13 -6.83 4.57
CA VAL A 122 -19.90 -7.50 5.00
C VAL A 122 -19.76 -7.47 6.51
N SER A 123 -19.24 -8.55 7.10
CA SER A 123 -18.83 -8.55 8.51
C SER A 123 -17.56 -7.69 8.69
N PRO A 124 -17.48 -6.87 9.75
CA PRO A 124 -16.23 -6.29 10.20
C PRO A 124 -15.13 -7.36 10.30
N ASN A 125 -14.03 -7.18 9.56
CA ASN A 125 -12.88 -8.09 9.51
C ASN A 125 -13.19 -9.57 9.18
N GLY A 126 -14.36 -9.87 8.60
CA GLY A 126 -14.73 -11.24 8.25
C GLY A 126 -15.21 -12.10 9.42
N HIS A 127 -15.46 -11.55 10.61
CA HIS A 127 -15.97 -12.32 11.74
C HIS A 127 -17.42 -12.76 11.51
N GLU A 128 -17.68 -14.08 11.53
CA GLU A 128 -18.98 -14.68 11.21
C GLU A 128 -20.12 -14.17 12.11
N ASN A 129 -19.83 -13.86 13.37
CA ASN A 129 -20.80 -13.45 14.39
C ASN A 129 -20.92 -11.93 14.57
N SER A 130 -20.27 -11.13 13.74
CA SER A 130 -20.33 -9.67 13.85
C SER A 130 -21.49 -9.08 13.07
N GLN A 131 -22.09 -7.99 13.58
CA GLN A 131 -23.14 -7.27 12.86
C GLN A 131 -22.62 -6.82 11.49
N ARG A 132 -23.29 -7.29 10.43
CA ARG A 132 -22.90 -6.96 9.06
C ARG A 132 -23.22 -5.49 8.77
N ARG A 133 -22.39 -4.87 7.94
CA ARG A 133 -22.54 -3.49 7.50
C ARG A 133 -22.35 -3.36 5.99
N PRO A 134 -22.90 -2.32 5.35
CA PRO A 134 -22.62 -2.04 3.95
C PRO A 134 -21.11 -1.92 3.69
N ILE A 135 -20.67 -2.38 2.52
CA ILE A 135 -19.28 -2.21 2.10
C ILE A 135 -18.96 -0.71 1.95
N LYS A 136 -17.96 -0.21 2.69
CA LYS A 136 -17.62 1.22 2.68
C LYS A 136 -17.10 1.72 1.33
N GLN A 137 -16.38 0.87 0.59
CA GLN A 137 -15.74 1.25 -0.69
C GLN A 137 -15.84 0.12 -1.71
N PRO A 138 -16.98 0.01 -2.44
CA PRO A 138 -17.13 -0.99 -3.50
C PRO A 138 -16.21 -0.73 -4.70
N GLY A 139 -15.64 0.48 -4.80
CA GLY A 139 -14.72 0.88 -5.86
C GLY A 139 -13.53 -0.08 -6.01
N PHE A 140 -12.94 -0.54 -4.90
CA PHE A 140 -11.82 -1.47 -4.94
C PHE A 140 -12.17 -2.77 -5.66
N VAL A 141 -13.31 -3.39 -5.34
CA VAL A 141 -13.77 -4.63 -5.99
C VAL A 141 -13.94 -4.42 -7.50
N LEU A 142 -14.51 -3.28 -7.89
CA LEU A 142 -14.74 -2.91 -9.29
C LEU A 142 -13.42 -2.65 -10.03
N ASP A 143 -12.41 -2.08 -9.36
CA ASP A 143 -11.06 -1.94 -9.91
C ASP A 143 -10.35 -3.30 -10.07
N VAL A 144 -10.55 -4.25 -9.15
CA VAL A 144 -10.02 -5.61 -9.30
C VAL A 144 -10.65 -6.32 -10.50
N VAL A 145 -11.97 -6.20 -10.69
CA VAL A 145 -12.65 -6.75 -11.88
C VAL A 145 -12.15 -6.07 -13.15
N ARG A 146 -11.93 -4.74 -13.14
CA ARG A 146 -11.30 -4.04 -14.26
C ARG A 146 -9.94 -4.64 -14.59
N ALA A 147 -9.06 -4.78 -13.60
CA ALA A 147 -7.71 -5.30 -13.77
C ALA A 147 -7.70 -6.75 -14.29
N MET A 148 -8.61 -7.60 -13.81
CA MET A 148 -8.79 -8.97 -14.31
C MET A 148 -9.17 -8.98 -15.79
N LEU A 149 -10.11 -8.13 -16.20
CA LEU A 149 -10.56 -8.07 -17.60
C LEU A 149 -9.54 -7.40 -18.54
N GLU A 150 -8.78 -6.41 -18.05
CA GLU A 150 -7.61 -5.87 -18.75
C GLU A 150 -6.57 -6.97 -18.97
N TRP A 151 -6.23 -7.74 -17.93
CA TRP A 151 -5.33 -8.89 -18.06
C TRP A 151 -5.87 -9.94 -19.04
N ALA A 152 -7.16 -10.26 -18.99
CA ALA A 152 -7.78 -11.28 -19.84
C ALA A 152 -7.86 -10.86 -21.32
N SER A 153 -7.84 -9.55 -21.61
CA SER A 153 -7.83 -9.00 -22.97
C SER A 153 -6.42 -8.67 -23.48
N ASP A 154 -5.40 -8.70 -22.62
CA ASP A 154 -4.01 -8.48 -22.99
C ASP A 154 -3.48 -9.69 -23.79
N PRO A 155 -3.08 -9.52 -25.08
CA PRO A 155 -2.58 -10.60 -25.92
C PRO A 155 -1.29 -11.27 -25.41
N ASP A 156 -0.46 -10.51 -24.68
CA ASP A 156 0.81 -10.96 -24.14
C ASP A 156 0.67 -11.65 -22.77
N ARG A 157 -0.55 -11.63 -22.20
CA ARG A 157 -0.84 -12.22 -20.88
C ARG A 157 -1.99 -13.22 -20.94
N GLY A 158 -3.21 -12.76 -20.64
CA GLY A 158 -4.35 -13.65 -20.51
C GLY A 158 -4.82 -14.17 -21.86
N ASN A 159 -4.96 -13.29 -22.85
CA ASN A 159 -5.42 -13.61 -24.20
C ASN A 159 -6.66 -14.55 -24.23
N LEU A 160 -7.62 -14.29 -23.33
CA LEU A 160 -8.84 -15.09 -23.13
C LEU A 160 -10.06 -14.46 -23.79
N LEU A 161 -10.00 -13.16 -24.06
CA LEU A 161 -11.09 -12.38 -24.64
C LEU A 161 -10.81 -12.12 -26.11
N PRO A 162 -11.85 -12.06 -26.97
CA PRO A 162 -11.65 -11.85 -28.40
C PRO A 162 -11.04 -10.47 -28.68
N ASP A 163 -10.37 -10.38 -29.81
CA ASP A 163 -9.91 -9.11 -30.37
C ASP A 163 -11.07 -8.11 -30.40
N GLY A 164 -10.79 -6.84 -30.09
CA GLY A 164 -11.78 -5.76 -30.01
C GLY A 164 -12.76 -5.82 -28.82
N PHE A 165 -12.61 -6.77 -27.90
CA PHE A 165 -13.32 -6.72 -26.61
C PHE A 165 -13.01 -5.39 -25.89
N ARG A 166 -14.07 -4.65 -25.55
CA ARG A 166 -13.94 -3.40 -24.79
C ARG A 166 -14.35 -3.63 -23.35
N ASN A 167 -13.38 -3.53 -22.44
CA ASN A 167 -13.64 -3.69 -21.00
C ASN A 167 -14.66 -2.63 -20.51
N PRO A 168 -15.87 -3.01 -20.09
CA PRO A 168 -16.89 -2.05 -19.67
C PRO A 168 -16.55 -1.34 -18.35
N PHE A 169 -15.54 -1.83 -17.63
CA PHE A 169 -15.02 -1.21 -16.42
C PHE A 169 -13.93 -0.16 -16.70
N ALA A 170 -13.38 -0.09 -17.92
CA ALA A 170 -12.29 0.83 -18.29
C ALA A 170 -12.72 2.31 -18.32
N ALA A 171 -13.96 2.59 -18.77
CA ALA A 171 -14.50 3.96 -18.84
C ALA A 171 -14.72 4.60 -17.46
N ARG A 172 -14.67 3.81 -16.39
CA ARG A 172 -14.56 4.31 -15.02
C ARG A 172 -13.09 4.34 -14.59
N ARG A 173 -12.32 5.31 -15.09
CA ARG A 173 -11.60 6.13 -14.10
C ARG A 173 -12.69 6.92 -13.40
N ARG A 174 -13.37 6.29 -12.43
CA ARG A 174 -14.11 7.07 -11.47
C ARG A 174 -13.03 7.97 -10.89
N GLY A 175 -13.08 9.24 -11.21
CA GLY A 175 -12.98 10.21 -10.15
C GLY A 175 -13.97 9.72 -9.11
N THR A 176 -13.50 8.87 -8.18
CA THR A 176 -13.86 9.14 -6.81
C THR A 176 -13.72 10.63 -6.74
N ARG A 177 -14.80 11.34 -6.42
CA ARG A 177 -14.67 12.70 -5.93
C ARG A 177 -13.78 12.48 -4.72
N GLN A 178 -12.45 12.46 -4.93
CA GLN A 178 -11.47 12.64 -3.90
C GLN A 178 -11.96 13.97 -3.40
N ILE A 179 -12.60 13.93 -2.23
CA ILE A 179 -12.86 15.14 -1.49
C ILE A 179 -11.50 15.79 -1.49
N VAL A 180 -11.38 16.86 -2.29
CA VAL A 180 -10.13 17.56 -2.43
C VAL A 180 -9.93 18.10 -1.04
N ILE A 181 -8.99 17.49 -0.32
CA ILE A 181 -8.63 17.94 1.01
C ILE A 181 -8.17 19.37 0.79
N ASP A 182 -8.75 20.29 1.56
CA ASP A 182 -8.34 21.69 1.50
C ASP A 182 -6.84 21.73 1.79
N PRO A 183 -5.99 22.22 0.87
CA PRO A 183 -4.55 22.26 1.10
C PRO A 183 -4.16 23.14 2.29
N LEU A 184 -5.09 23.96 2.80
CA LEU A 184 -4.90 24.79 3.99
C LEU A 184 -5.48 24.15 5.26
N SER A 185 -6.11 22.98 5.19
CA SER A 185 -6.60 22.30 6.39
C SER A 185 -5.44 21.79 7.25
N GLU A 186 -5.58 21.92 8.57
CA GLU A 186 -4.65 21.31 9.51
C GLU A 186 -4.62 19.77 9.35
N PRO A 187 -3.49 19.13 9.66
CA PRO A 187 -3.42 17.67 9.69
C PRO A 187 -4.32 17.09 10.80
N ASP A 188 -4.88 15.90 10.56
CA ASP A 188 -5.76 15.20 11.52
C ASP A 188 -5.09 14.93 12.89
N ILE A 189 -3.75 14.93 12.94
CA ILE A 189 -2.97 14.97 14.17
C ILE A 189 -2.04 16.18 14.12
N THR A 190 -2.18 17.08 15.09
CA THR A 190 -1.39 18.30 15.24
C THR A 190 -0.20 18.11 16.20
N ILE A 191 0.73 19.08 16.25
CA ILE A 191 1.84 19.07 17.22
C ILE A 191 1.34 19.01 18.67
N PRO A 192 0.36 19.84 19.12
CA PRO A 192 -0.17 19.74 20.48
C PRO A 192 -0.74 18.36 20.81
N MET A 193 -1.49 17.74 19.87
CA MET A 193 -1.97 16.37 20.04
C MET A 193 -0.80 15.40 20.22
N ALA A 194 0.18 15.43 19.32
CA ALA A 194 1.35 14.56 19.41
C ALA A 194 2.10 14.72 20.75
N THR A 195 2.29 15.96 21.22
CA THR A 195 2.87 16.26 22.54
C THR A 195 2.06 15.62 23.67
N SER A 196 0.74 15.83 23.71
CA SER A 196 -0.12 15.20 24.73
C SER A 196 -0.10 13.67 24.67
N LEU A 197 0.04 13.07 23.48
CA LEU A 197 0.20 11.63 23.35
C LEU A 197 1.50 11.15 23.99
N ILE A 198 2.62 11.84 23.73
CA ILE A 198 3.92 11.54 24.32
C ILE A 198 3.89 11.65 25.84
N GLU A 199 3.31 12.73 26.39
CA GLU A 199 3.20 12.94 27.83
C GLU A 199 2.38 11.84 28.53
N ALA A 200 1.39 11.30 27.81
CA ALA A 200 0.54 10.23 28.31
C ALA A 200 1.18 8.83 28.21
N CYS A 201 2.24 8.65 27.40
CA CYS A 201 2.85 7.34 27.15
C CYS A 201 3.44 6.70 28.41
N ASP A 202 3.22 5.40 28.60
CA ASP A 202 4.08 4.60 29.48
C ASP A 202 5.46 4.34 28.81
N PRO A 203 6.44 3.69 29.49
CA PRO A 203 7.75 3.44 28.89
C PRO A 203 7.69 2.64 27.58
N PHE A 204 6.71 1.74 27.44
CA PHE A 204 6.56 0.93 26.22
C PHE A 204 6.03 1.75 25.07
N GLN A 205 4.96 2.47 25.31
CA GLN A 205 4.34 3.36 24.34
C GLN A 205 5.32 4.44 23.88
N LEU A 206 6.09 5.03 24.81
CA LEU A 206 7.08 6.06 24.48
C LEU A 206 8.13 5.52 23.50
N SER A 207 8.61 4.29 23.74
CA SER A 207 9.61 3.65 22.87
C SER A 207 9.12 3.39 21.44
N ILE A 208 7.81 3.30 21.20
CA ILE A 208 7.26 3.02 19.85
C ILE A 208 6.68 4.27 19.19
N PHE A 209 6.05 5.19 19.93
CA PHE A 209 5.43 6.38 19.34
C PHE A 209 6.41 7.50 19.04
N ALA A 210 7.43 7.70 19.88
CA ALA A 210 8.47 8.69 19.63
C ALA A 210 9.17 8.47 18.27
N PRO A 211 9.68 7.26 17.93
CA PRO A 211 10.29 7.03 16.61
C PRO A 211 9.27 7.07 15.45
N LEU A 212 7.98 6.75 15.67
CA LEU A 212 6.97 6.89 14.62
C LEU A 212 6.73 8.34 14.22
N MET A 213 6.75 9.25 15.20
CA MET A 213 6.59 10.68 14.97
C MET A 213 7.87 11.30 14.39
N LEU A 214 9.03 10.96 14.95
CA LEU A 214 10.29 11.59 14.56
C LEU A 214 10.83 11.07 13.22
N TYR A 215 10.65 9.79 12.89
CA TYR A 215 11.14 9.23 11.61
C TYR A 215 10.03 8.95 10.60
N GLY A 216 8.78 9.28 10.93
CA GLY A 216 7.63 9.05 10.07
C GLY A 216 7.46 7.59 9.67
N LEU A 217 7.89 6.61 10.47
CA LEU A 217 7.87 5.19 10.07
C LEU A 217 6.44 4.70 9.88
N ARG A 218 6.25 3.69 9.04
CA ARG A 218 5.01 2.93 9.10
C ARG A 218 5.03 2.08 10.38
N PRO A 219 3.91 1.91 11.08
CA PRO A 219 3.88 1.10 12.31
C PRO A 219 4.42 -0.33 12.11
N SER A 220 4.16 -0.92 10.94
CA SER A 220 4.68 -2.25 10.62
C SER A 220 6.20 -2.29 10.39
N GLU A 221 6.86 -1.17 10.10
CA GLU A 221 8.32 -1.12 9.87
C GLU A 221 9.10 -1.31 11.19
N LEU A 222 8.55 -0.91 12.34
CA LEU A 222 9.20 -1.12 13.65
C LEU A 222 9.56 -2.59 13.91
N GLY A 223 8.70 -3.52 13.50
CA GLY A 223 8.90 -4.96 13.66
C GLY A 223 9.97 -5.58 12.75
N TRP A 224 10.69 -4.77 11.99
CA TRP A 224 11.74 -5.19 11.05
C TRP A 224 13.04 -4.40 11.22
N ILE A 225 13.13 -3.56 12.26
CA ILE A 225 14.36 -2.83 12.57
C ILE A 225 15.13 -3.65 13.61
N PHE A 226 16.33 -4.04 13.23
CA PHE A 226 17.28 -4.75 14.09
C PHE A 226 18.22 -3.77 14.77
N ARG A 227 18.83 -4.17 15.88
CA ARG A 227 19.85 -3.38 16.60
C ARG A 227 21.06 -3.13 15.72
N GLU A 228 21.38 -4.08 14.85
CA GLU A 228 22.37 -3.98 13.79
C GLU A 228 22.04 -2.92 12.73
N ASN A 229 20.81 -2.36 12.73
CA ASN A 229 20.45 -1.26 11.85
C ASN A 229 20.61 0.11 12.53
N ASN A 230 20.99 0.14 13.79
CA ASN A 230 21.31 1.34 14.56
C ASN A 230 22.83 1.50 14.61
N GLU A 231 23.44 1.98 13.52
CA GLU A 231 24.90 2.04 13.34
C GLU A 231 25.40 3.50 13.33
N ALA A 232 26.45 3.77 14.12
CA ALA A 232 27.09 5.08 14.26
C ALA A 232 26.11 6.22 14.60
N GLU A 233 25.76 7.02 13.60
CA GLU A 233 24.86 8.18 13.70
C GLU A 233 23.56 7.98 12.90
N TRP A 234 23.29 6.77 12.40
CA TRP A 234 22.18 6.51 11.49
C TRP A 234 21.31 5.32 11.91
N LEU A 235 20.01 5.55 11.92
CA LEU A 235 19.01 4.49 11.96
C LEU A 235 18.64 4.07 10.53
N ARG A 236 18.96 2.85 10.16
CA ARG A 236 18.57 2.25 8.88
C ARG A 236 17.23 1.53 9.00
N VAL A 237 16.41 1.67 7.97
CA VAL A 237 15.13 0.97 7.81
C VAL A 237 15.21 0.20 6.48
N PRO A 238 15.79 -1.01 6.51
CA PRO A 238 16.11 -1.76 5.30
C PRO A 238 14.93 -2.56 4.76
N CYS A 239 14.96 -2.86 3.47
CA CYS A 239 14.40 -4.08 2.92
C CYS A 239 15.35 -5.24 3.25
N ILE A 240 14.84 -6.34 3.76
CA ILE A 240 15.63 -7.51 4.14
C ILE A 240 15.23 -8.64 3.20
N ALA A 241 15.86 -8.65 2.02
CA ALA A 241 15.57 -9.63 0.96
C ALA A 241 15.74 -11.07 1.45
N ASP A 242 16.74 -11.30 2.30
CA ASP A 242 17.03 -12.58 2.96
C ASP A 242 15.90 -13.12 3.86
N LEU A 243 14.99 -12.24 4.29
CA LEU A 243 13.78 -12.57 5.05
C LEU A 243 12.51 -12.33 4.24
N ASP A 244 12.58 -12.19 2.91
CA ASP A 244 11.43 -11.82 2.06
C ASP A 244 10.67 -10.58 2.57
N TYR A 245 11.38 -9.63 3.15
CA TYR A 245 10.79 -8.40 3.66
C TYR A 245 11.17 -7.21 2.80
N PHE A 246 10.16 -6.49 2.33
CA PHE A 246 10.34 -5.23 1.62
C PHE A 246 9.42 -4.18 2.22
N THR A 247 9.93 -2.96 2.38
CA THR A 247 9.07 -1.82 2.72
C THR A 247 8.04 -1.62 1.61
N LYS A 248 6.93 -0.91 1.90
CA LYS A 248 5.88 -0.66 0.89
C LYS A 248 6.42 0.04 -0.38
N GLY A 249 7.50 0.82 -0.24
CA GLY A 249 8.18 1.46 -1.35
C GLY A 249 9.28 0.63 -2.01
N ARG A 250 9.57 -0.58 -1.49
CA ARG A 250 10.72 -1.44 -1.84
C ARG A 250 12.03 -0.65 -1.86
N ARG A 251 12.20 0.22 -0.87
CA ARG A 251 13.35 1.12 -0.73
C ARG A 251 13.80 1.15 0.71
N ASP A 252 15.10 1.16 0.87
CA ASP A 252 15.76 1.41 2.14
C ASP A 252 15.64 2.90 2.48
N LYS A 253 15.60 3.19 3.77
CA LYS A 253 15.65 4.54 4.30
C LYS A 253 16.71 4.62 5.38
N SER A 254 17.25 5.80 5.60
CA SER A 254 18.14 6.06 6.71
C SER A 254 17.84 7.42 7.30
N PHE A 255 17.90 7.51 8.62
CA PHE A 255 17.64 8.72 9.38
C PHE A 255 18.82 9.00 10.29
N PRO A 256 19.25 10.27 10.44
CA PRO A 256 20.15 10.65 11.52
C PRO A 256 19.52 10.28 12.87
N ILE A 257 20.32 9.72 13.78
CA ILE A 257 19.85 9.35 15.11
C ILE A 257 19.51 10.63 15.89
N VAL A 258 18.30 10.68 16.44
CA VAL A 258 17.88 11.72 17.39
C VAL A 258 18.29 11.31 18.80
N ASP A 259 19.06 12.15 19.48
CA ASP A 259 19.69 11.81 20.76
C ASP A 259 18.70 11.46 21.87
N CYS A 260 17.54 12.12 21.92
CA CYS A 260 16.51 11.83 22.92
C CYS A 260 15.92 10.41 22.81
N LEU A 261 16.15 9.70 21.68
CA LEU A 261 15.72 8.32 21.49
C LEU A 261 16.74 7.29 21.99
N ARG A 262 18.04 7.63 22.08
CA ARG A 262 19.09 6.70 22.53
C ARG A 262 18.76 6.07 23.89
N PRO A 263 18.37 6.85 24.92
CA PRO A 263 18.03 6.26 26.22
C PRO A 263 16.86 5.27 26.17
N LEU A 264 15.91 5.45 25.24
CA LEU A 264 14.75 4.56 25.07
C LEU A 264 15.17 3.20 24.49
N TRP A 265 16.18 3.18 23.62
CA TRP A 265 16.75 1.97 23.03
C TRP A 265 17.68 1.22 23.98
N ASP A 266 18.48 1.97 24.73
CA ASP A 266 19.48 1.43 25.68
C ASP A 266 18.81 0.79 26.89
N ALA A 267 17.79 1.46 27.47
CA ALA A 267 17.09 0.97 28.65
C ALA A 267 16.32 -0.35 28.44
N ARG A 268 16.20 -0.80 27.19
CA ARG A 268 15.46 -2.01 26.79
C ARG A 268 16.37 -3.07 26.15
N SER A 269 17.67 -2.82 26.15
CA SER A 269 18.64 -3.72 25.56
C SER A 269 18.88 -4.93 26.45
N HIS A 270 18.54 -6.11 25.94
CA HIS A 270 18.89 -7.40 26.53
C HIS A 270 20.06 -8.08 25.79
N SER A 271 20.44 -7.54 24.62
CA SER A 271 21.46 -8.09 23.73
C SER A 271 21.98 -7.00 22.79
N ALA A 272 23.22 -7.17 22.29
CA ALA A 272 23.78 -6.33 21.25
C ALA A 272 23.10 -6.50 19.88
N THR A 273 22.41 -7.63 19.67
CA THR A 273 21.77 -8.00 18.39
C THR A 273 20.27 -8.25 18.55
N GLY A 274 19.57 -8.34 17.43
CA GLY A 274 18.17 -8.72 17.34
C GLY A 274 17.23 -7.54 17.19
N LEU A 275 15.93 -7.77 17.37
CA LEU A 275 14.93 -6.73 17.12
C LEU A 275 15.14 -5.52 18.06
N LEU A 276 15.19 -4.32 17.47
CA LEU A 276 15.24 -3.07 18.21
C LEU A 276 13.91 -2.81 18.94
N TYR A 277 12.80 -3.15 18.30
CA TYR A 277 11.46 -3.05 18.86
C TYR A 277 10.81 -4.44 18.94
N VAL A 278 10.43 -4.83 20.15
CA VAL A 278 9.72 -6.08 20.44
C VAL A 278 8.31 -5.80 20.93
N ASN A 279 7.43 -6.81 20.89
CA ASN A 279 6.09 -6.67 21.45
C ASN A 279 6.11 -6.42 22.97
N ARG A 280 5.02 -5.89 23.52
CA ARG A 280 4.94 -5.50 24.94
C ARG A 280 5.21 -6.66 25.90
N GLY A 281 4.72 -7.86 25.58
CA GLY A 281 4.95 -9.05 26.41
C GLY A 281 6.45 -9.34 26.60
N VAL A 282 7.22 -9.21 25.53
CA VAL A 282 8.68 -9.37 25.55
C VAL A 282 9.36 -8.17 26.21
N ALA A 283 8.95 -6.95 25.89
CA ALA A 283 9.54 -5.73 26.45
C ALA A 283 9.36 -5.62 27.97
N GLU A 284 8.30 -6.22 28.53
CA GLU A 284 8.00 -6.24 29.96
C GLU A 284 8.41 -7.55 30.64
N GLY A 285 9.17 -8.42 29.95
CA GLY A 285 9.68 -9.68 30.51
C GLY A 285 8.61 -10.74 30.80
N ARG A 286 7.36 -10.53 30.37
CA ARG A 286 6.27 -11.52 30.51
C ARG A 286 6.41 -12.69 29.54
N THR A 287 7.23 -12.54 28.50
CA THR A 287 7.47 -13.57 27.51
C THR A 287 8.93 -13.50 27.08
N THR A 288 9.62 -14.63 27.07
CA THR A 288 11.03 -14.72 26.64
C THR A 288 11.11 -15.67 25.46
N PRO A 289 10.99 -15.18 24.22
CA PRO A 289 11.06 -16.02 23.04
C PRO A 289 12.45 -16.65 22.92
N GLU A 290 12.54 -17.90 22.46
CA GLU A 290 13.83 -18.61 22.32
C GLU A 290 14.78 -17.93 21.35
N SER A 291 14.24 -17.30 20.30
CA SER A 291 15.02 -16.56 19.31
C SER A 291 15.16 -15.06 19.63
N LEU A 292 14.88 -14.66 20.88
CA LEU A 292 15.13 -13.30 21.34
C LEU A 292 16.62 -12.97 21.22
N GLY A 293 16.93 -11.83 20.60
CA GLY A 293 18.31 -11.37 20.40
C GLY A 293 19.03 -12.01 19.20
N TRP A 294 18.39 -12.90 18.44
CA TRP A 294 18.96 -13.42 17.21
C TRP A 294 19.11 -12.31 16.17
N SER A 295 20.26 -12.26 15.52
CA SER A 295 20.53 -11.28 14.47
C SER A 295 19.63 -11.45 13.25
N ALA A 296 19.54 -10.42 12.41
CA ALA A 296 18.82 -10.52 11.13
C ALA A 296 19.35 -11.68 10.28
N ALA A 297 20.67 -11.91 10.27
CA ALA A 297 21.32 -12.99 9.53
C ALA A 297 20.99 -14.38 10.11
N HIS A 298 20.88 -14.51 11.44
CA HIS A 298 20.47 -15.76 12.08
C HIS A 298 19.00 -16.09 11.77
N LEU A 299 18.10 -15.12 11.88
CA LEU A 299 16.70 -15.32 11.50
C LEU A 299 16.55 -15.64 10.01
N ALA A 300 17.33 -15.02 9.13
CA ALA A 300 17.37 -15.35 7.71
C ALA A 300 17.81 -16.80 7.45
N THR A 301 18.80 -17.27 8.21
CA THR A 301 19.29 -18.66 8.12
C THR A 301 18.21 -19.64 8.57
N GLU A 302 17.53 -19.34 9.66
CA GLU A 302 16.42 -20.16 10.16
C GLU A 302 15.22 -20.15 9.19
N PHE A 303 14.89 -18.99 8.63
CA PHE A 303 13.88 -18.85 7.59
C PHE A 303 14.18 -19.74 6.39
N ARG A 304 15.40 -19.64 5.83
CA ARG A 304 15.85 -20.49 4.71
C ARG A 304 15.80 -21.98 5.06
N ARG A 305 16.25 -22.36 6.26
CA ARG A 305 16.21 -23.75 6.74
C ARG A 305 14.78 -24.30 6.74
N ARG A 306 13.81 -23.54 7.26
CA ARG A 306 12.39 -23.94 7.26
C ARG A 306 11.79 -23.96 5.87
N CYS A 307 12.18 -23.03 4.98
CA CYS A 307 11.77 -23.06 3.59
C CYS A 307 12.26 -24.31 2.86
N VAL A 308 13.52 -24.72 3.05
CA VAL A 308 14.07 -25.95 2.42
C VAL A 308 13.39 -27.21 2.93
N ALA A 309 12.94 -27.22 4.19
CA ALA A 309 12.19 -28.35 4.76
C ALA A 309 10.83 -28.57 4.08
N ILE A 310 10.28 -27.55 3.42
CA ILE A 310 9.11 -27.66 2.56
C ILE A 310 9.60 -27.77 1.12
N LYS A 311 9.25 -28.83 0.41
CA LYS A 311 9.65 -29.00 -0.99
C LYS A 311 8.98 -27.91 -1.84
N GLU A 312 9.77 -26.92 -2.30
CA GLU A 312 9.35 -25.78 -3.14
C GLU A 312 8.19 -24.97 -2.54
N PRO A 313 8.42 -24.18 -1.48
CA PRO A 313 7.35 -23.44 -0.83
C PRO A 313 6.87 -22.29 -1.73
N ASP A 314 5.56 -22.18 -1.92
CA ASP A 314 4.94 -21.05 -2.61
C ASP A 314 5.08 -19.74 -1.80
N ALA A 315 4.76 -18.59 -2.40
CA ALA A 315 4.87 -17.30 -1.75
C ALA A 315 4.00 -17.16 -0.49
N ARG A 316 2.89 -17.91 -0.38
CA ARG A 316 2.02 -17.90 0.79
C ARG A 316 2.66 -18.68 1.94
N GLN A 317 3.23 -19.85 1.64
CA GLN A 317 3.97 -20.68 2.58
C GLN A 317 5.23 -19.96 3.08
N ARG A 318 6.02 -19.37 2.17
CA ARG A 318 7.19 -18.54 2.54
C ARG A 318 6.81 -17.42 3.49
N ARG A 319 5.75 -16.66 3.18
CA ARG A 319 5.25 -15.61 4.06
C ARG A 319 4.84 -16.16 5.44
N HIS A 320 4.16 -17.30 5.49
CA HIS A 320 3.76 -17.91 6.75
C HIS A 320 4.97 -18.30 7.61
N ILE A 321 5.96 -18.97 7.02
CA ILE A 321 7.19 -19.37 7.68
C ILE A 321 7.94 -18.13 8.20
N ARG A 322 8.10 -17.10 7.37
CA ARG A 322 8.72 -15.82 7.74
C ARG A 322 8.00 -15.19 8.93
N ASP A 323 6.68 -15.04 8.83
CA ASP A 323 5.88 -14.40 9.89
C ASP A 323 5.91 -15.21 11.20
N GLN A 324 6.11 -16.54 11.12
CA GLN A 324 6.32 -17.42 12.27
C GLN A 324 7.71 -17.22 12.90
N VAL A 325 8.78 -17.28 12.11
CA VAL A 325 10.16 -17.04 12.58
C VAL A 325 10.26 -15.67 13.25
N MET A 326 9.68 -14.64 12.65
CA MET A 326 9.66 -13.31 13.25
C MET A 326 8.83 -13.25 14.53
N LYS A 327 7.67 -13.90 14.58
CA LYS A 327 6.85 -13.98 15.81
C LYS A 327 7.64 -14.63 16.96
N GLU A 328 8.36 -15.71 16.67
CA GLU A 328 9.20 -16.45 17.64
C GLU A 328 10.43 -15.65 18.11
N SER A 329 10.76 -14.53 17.45
CA SER A 329 11.80 -13.57 17.89
C SER A 329 11.25 -12.40 18.72
N GLY A 330 9.93 -12.36 18.94
CA GLY A 330 9.26 -11.30 19.70
C GLY A 330 8.78 -10.12 18.85
N GLN A 331 8.63 -10.29 17.52
CA GLN A 331 8.25 -9.22 16.60
C GLN A 331 7.05 -8.37 17.06
N LEU A 332 7.23 -7.05 16.96
CA LEU A 332 6.16 -6.05 17.07
C LEU A 332 5.37 -5.97 15.75
N LYS A 333 4.07 -6.28 15.77
CA LYS A 333 3.19 -6.24 14.60
C LYS A 333 2.40 -4.93 14.56
N TYR A 334 1.86 -4.61 13.38
CA TYR A 334 0.97 -3.46 13.19
C TYR A 334 -0.17 -3.44 14.22
N ASP A 335 -0.85 -4.57 14.40
CA ASP A 335 -2.00 -4.68 15.31
C ASP A 335 -1.63 -4.37 16.77
N HIS A 336 -0.39 -4.68 17.19
CA HIS A 336 0.08 -4.32 18.53
C HIS A 336 0.19 -2.79 18.67
N VAL A 337 0.79 -2.13 17.69
CA VAL A 337 0.95 -0.66 17.71
C VAL A 337 -0.41 0.03 17.59
N GLU A 338 -1.31 -0.48 16.74
CA GLU A 338 -2.66 0.05 16.59
C GLU A 338 -3.47 -0.08 17.88
N ALA A 339 -3.38 -1.21 18.59
CA ALA A 339 -4.05 -1.40 19.86
C ALA A 339 -3.55 -0.40 20.93
N GLU A 340 -2.23 -0.18 21.01
CA GLU A 340 -1.66 0.82 21.92
C GLU A 340 -2.08 2.25 21.56
N PHE A 341 -2.13 2.56 20.26
CA PHE A 341 -2.56 3.87 19.79
C PHE A 341 -4.00 4.13 20.15
N LYS A 342 -4.91 3.18 19.88
CA LYS A 342 -6.33 3.29 20.23
C LYS A 342 -6.54 3.48 21.73
N LYS A 343 -5.78 2.76 22.56
CA LYS A 343 -5.83 2.92 24.02
C LYS A 343 -5.48 4.35 24.44
N LEU A 344 -4.43 4.93 23.86
CA LEU A 344 -4.02 6.30 24.17
C LEU A 344 -4.98 7.34 23.59
N SER A 345 -5.32 7.23 22.32
CA SER A 345 -6.17 8.19 21.62
C SER A 345 -7.57 8.25 22.24
N SER A 346 -8.14 7.11 22.65
CA SER A 346 -9.40 7.08 23.39
C SER A 346 -9.29 7.74 24.77
N ARG A 347 -8.18 7.55 25.49
CA ARG A 347 -7.97 8.19 26.80
C ARG A 347 -7.78 9.71 26.70
N LEU A 348 -7.24 10.17 25.57
CA LEU A 348 -7.03 11.59 25.27
C LEU A 348 -8.23 12.21 24.54
N GLU A 349 -9.32 11.46 24.37
CA GLU A 349 -10.55 11.91 23.71
C GLU A 349 -10.32 12.46 22.29
N TRP A 350 -9.40 11.82 21.55
CA TRP A 350 -9.11 12.23 20.18
C TRP A 350 -10.26 11.95 19.22
N PRO A 351 -10.42 12.80 18.18
CA PRO A 351 -11.41 12.57 17.13
C PRO A 351 -11.13 11.25 16.40
N ALA A 352 -12.19 10.64 15.85
CA ALA A 352 -12.10 9.35 15.16
C ALA A 352 -11.30 9.42 13.86
N GLU A 353 -11.17 10.63 13.30
CA GLU A 353 -10.39 10.99 12.13
C GLU A 353 -8.88 10.89 12.39
N ALA A 354 -8.43 11.12 13.63
CA ALA A 354 -7.03 11.04 14.03
C ALA A 354 -6.58 9.59 14.14
N THR A 355 -6.00 9.04 13.07
CA THR A 355 -5.55 7.64 13.02
C THR A 355 -4.05 7.51 13.24
N LEU A 356 -3.61 6.29 13.54
CA LEU A 356 -2.18 5.98 13.67
C LEU A 356 -1.36 6.34 12.42
N LYS A 357 -1.97 6.32 11.24
CA LYS A 357 -1.31 6.71 9.98
C LYS A 357 -0.99 8.20 9.96
N ASP A 358 -1.76 9.03 10.66
CA ASP A 358 -1.63 10.48 10.62
C ASP A 358 -0.42 10.98 11.42
N LEU A 359 0.18 10.16 12.30
CA LEU A 359 1.51 10.43 12.87
C LEU A 359 2.57 10.60 11.77
N ARG A 360 2.46 9.79 10.72
CA ARG A 360 3.35 9.85 9.57
C ARG A 360 2.99 11.00 8.63
N HIS A 361 1.73 11.44 8.60
CA HIS A 361 1.35 12.66 7.89
C HIS A 361 1.93 13.88 8.61
N LEU A 362 1.77 13.98 9.94
CA LEU A 362 2.37 15.01 10.77
C LEU A 362 3.88 15.12 10.51
N PHE A 363 4.61 14.00 10.52
CA PHE A 363 6.03 14.00 10.18
C PHE A 363 6.32 14.68 8.83
N CYS A 364 5.56 14.34 7.78
CA CYS A 364 5.74 14.90 6.45
C CYS A 364 5.41 16.40 6.39
N THR A 365 4.36 16.82 7.08
CA THR A 365 3.97 18.23 7.22
C THR A 365 5.04 19.03 7.95
N CYS A 366 5.58 18.52 9.06
CA CYS A 366 6.67 19.17 9.78
C CYS A 366 7.93 19.34 8.93
N LEU A 367 8.29 18.35 8.11
CA LEU A 367 9.40 18.51 7.16
C LEU A 367 9.09 19.58 6.10
N GLU A 368 7.86 19.64 5.60
CA GLU A 368 7.43 20.66 4.64
C GLU A 368 7.54 22.06 5.22
N ASP A 369 6.98 22.25 6.41
CA ASP A 369 6.95 23.53 7.11
C ASP A 369 8.35 23.99 7.55
N ALA A 370 9.28 23.05 7.73
CA ALA A 370 10.70 23.34 7.99
C ALA A 370 11.49 23.69 6.71
N GLY A 371 10.84 23.71 5.53
CA GLY A 371 11.47 24.02 4.26
C GLY A 371 12.29 22.88 3.67
N VAL A 372 12.07 21.63 4.10
CA VAL A 372 12.80 20.48 3.56
C VAL A 372 12.39 20.23 2.10
N PRO A 373 13.33 20.19 1.14
CA PRO A 373 12.98 20.01 -0.26
C PRO A 373 12.30 18.67 -0.51
N GLU A 374 11.35 18.65 -1.46
CA GLU A 374 10.49 17.50 -1.73
C GLU A 374 11.27 16.19 -1.96
N PHE A 375 12.41 16.24 -2.63
CA PHE A 375 13.23 15.05 -2.90
C PHE A 375 13.72 14.39 -1.60
N TYR A 376 14.18 15.17 -0.63
CA TYR A 376 14.61 14.66 0.68
C TYR A 376 13.41 14.18 1.51
N ARG A 377 12.27 14.87 1.44
CA ARG A 377 11.02 14.41 2.08
C ARG A 377 10.57 13.07 1.52
N ARG A 378 10.56 12.90 0.19
CA ARG A 378 10.22 11.64 -0.49
C ARG A 378 11.16 10.50 -0.08
N TYR A 379 12.46 10.78 0.07
CA TYR A 379 13.44 9.81 0.55
C TYR A 379 13.16 9.35 1.98
N MET A 380 13.04 10.29 2.92
CA MET A 380 12.69 9.97 4.32
C MET A 380 11.35 9.24 4.41
N MET A 381 10.41 9.56 3.52
CA MET A 381 9.13 8.86 3.40
C MET A 381 9.25 7.50 2.65
N GLY A 382 10.36 7.17 2.01
CA GLY A 382 10.49 5.95 1.20
C GLY A 382 9.46 5.90 0.07
N GLN A 383 9.17 7.07 -0.51
CA GLN A 383 8.31 7.25 -1.66
C GLN A 383 9.14 7.16 -2.95
N SER A 384 8.47 6.91 -4.07
CA SER A 384 9.11 7.00 -5.39
C SER A 384 9.40 8.46 -5.72
N PHE A 385 10.57 8.74 -6.29
CA PHE A 385 10.93 10.07 -6.80
C PHE A 385 10.18 10.44 -8.09
N GLY A 386 9.41 9.51 -8.67
CA GLY A 386 8.67 9.70 -9.91
C GLY A 386 9.42 9.17 -11.12
N LYS A 387 8.98 9.57 -12.32
CA LYS A 387 9.59 9.18 -13.61
C LYS A 387 10.18 10.37 -14.38
N ALA A 388 10.23 11.55 -13.74
CA ALA A 388 10.74 12.75 -14.39
C ALA A 388 12.25 12.60 -14.67
N PRO A 389 12.77 13.07 -15.82
CA PRO A 389 14.18 12.94 -16.16
C PRO A 389 15.14 13.51 -15.11
N ILE A 390 14.73 14.57 -14.39
CA ILE A 390 15.52 15.19 -13.32
C ILE A 390 15.88 14.20 -12.21
N VAL A 391 15.05 13.17 -11.98
CA VAL A 391 15.30 12.13 -10.97
C VAL A 391 16.62 11.40 -11.23
N THR A 392 17.03 11.25 -12.51
CA THR A 392 18.29 10.58 -12.88
C THR A 392 19.52 11.42 -12.54
N TYR A 393 19.37 12.75 -12.42
CA TYR A 393 20.47 13.69 -12.13
C TYR A 393 20.49 14.15 -10.67
N THR A 394 19.45 13.84 -9.89
CA THR A 394 19.37 14.22 -8.48
C THR A 394 19.92 13.12 -7.60
N HIS A 395 21.02 13.41 -6.91
CA HIS A 395 21.61 12.53 -5.92
C HIS A 395 21.24 12.97 -4.51
N ILE A 396 20.85 12.01 -3.66
CA ILE A 396 20.68 12.23 -2.22
C ILE A 396 21.98 11.85 -1.55
N THR A 397 22.55 12.80 -0.83
CA THR A 397 23.73 12.59 -0.03
C THR A 397 23.38 12.69 1.45
N MET A 398 24.14 11.99 2.30
CA MET A 398 23.85 11.88 3.72
C MET A 398 23.94 13.23 4.45
N SER A 399 24.91 14.08 4.09
CA SER A 399 25.11 15.38 4.75
C SER A 399 23.89 16.31 4.63
N PRO A 400 23.34 16.58 3.42
CA PRO A 400 22.10 17.35 3.30
C PRO A 400 20.90 16.72 4.00
N VAL A 401 20.77 15.37 4.00
CA VAL A 401 19.71 14.71 4.77
C VAL A 401 19.83 15.06 6.25
N SER A 402 21.03 14.97 6.82
CA SER A 402 21.27 15.35 8.22
C SER A 402 20.96 16.82 8.48
N THR A 403 21.43 17.73 7.64
CA THR A 403 21.20 19.16 7.81
C THR A 403 19.72 19.51 7.76
N TYR A 404 18.99 19.04 6.74
CA TYR A 404 17.56 19.33 6.62
C TYR A 404 16.75 18.71 7.74
N TYR A 405 17.09 17.50 8.14
CA TYR A 405 16.41 16.84 9.24
C TYR A 405 16.65 17.56 10.57
N GLN A 406 17.89 17.98 10.84
CA GLN A 406 18.22 18.77 12.03
C GLN A 406 17.44 20.09 12.09
N VAL A 407 17.34 20.82 10.97
CA VAL A 407 16.53 22.05 10.90
C VAL A 407 15.07 21.77 11.26
N ALA A 408 14.50 20.66 10.80
CA ALA A 408 13.14 20.27 11.17
C ALA A 408 13.02 19.90 12.66
N LEU A 409 14.03 19.22 13.23
CA LEU A 409 14.09 18.89 14.65
C LEU A 409 14.10 20.14 15.52
N ASP A 410 14.98 21.09 15.21
CA ASP A 410 15.19 22.32 15.99
C ASP A 410 14.03 23.31 15.89
N SER A 411 13.17 23.17 14.87
CA SER A 411 12.04 24.07 14.64
C SER A 411 10.69 23.40 14.89
N LYS A 412 10.26 22.52 13.98
CA LYS A 412 8.89 21.99 13.95
C LYS A 412 8.67 20.85 14.93
N PHE A 413 9.70 20.03 15.21
CA PHE A 413 9.60 18.94 16.19
C PHE A 413 10.04 19.33 17.61
N ALA A 414 10.57 20.53 17.85
CA ALA A 414 11.07 20.94 19.16
C ALA A 414 10.09 20.66 20.32
N PRO A 415 8.77 20.96 20.21
CA PRO A 415 7.82 20.64 21.28
C PRO A 415 7.67 19.14 21.55
N ILE A 416 7.81 18.29 20.53
CA ILE A 416 7.76 16.84 20.68
C ILE A 416 9.05 16.32 21.34
N LEU A 417 10.20 16.88 20.97
CA LEU A 417 11.50 16.53 21.57
C LEU A 417 11.51 16.84 23.07
N GLU A 418 11.07 18.05 23.45
CA GLU A 418 10.94 18.46 24.85
C GLU A 418 9.99 17.53 25.62
N ALA A 419 8.85 17.18 25.03
CA ALA A 419 7.89 16.26 25.63
C ALA A 419 8.47 14.86 25.84
N ILE A 420 9.25 14.34 24.88
CA ILE A 420 9.93 13.04 24.99
C ILE A 420 10.91 13.07 26.16
N GLU A 421 11.77 14.08 26.23
CA GLU A 421 12.77 14.21 27.29
C GLU A 421 12.13 14.37 28.66
N HIS A 422 11.16 15.28 28.78
CA HIS A 422 10.42 15.49 30.02
C HIS A 422 9.74 14.20 30.48
N ARG A 423 9.04 13.52 29.57
CA ARG A 423 8.38 12.27 29.89
C ARG A 423 9.36 11.18 30.31
N TRP A 424 10.48 11.06 29.62
CA TRP A 424 11.51 10.08 29.94
C TRP A 424 12.10 10.30 31.33
N ARG A 425 12.43 11.55 31.68
CA ARG A 425 12.90 11.92 33.02
C ARG A 425 11.84 11.59 34.09
N ALA A 426 10.57 11.92 33.84
CA ALA A 426 9.47 11.62 34.76
C ALA A 426 9.27 10.10 34.97
N LEU A 427 9.47 9.29 33.93
CA LEU A 427 9.39 7.83 34.03
C LEU A 427 10.57 7.23 34.81
N LYS A 428 11.78 7.79 34.70
CA LYS A 428 12.95 7.37 35.49
C LYS A 428 12.88 7.79 36.95
N ALA A 429 12.29 8.96 37.24
CA ALA A 429 12.21 9.51 38.59
C ALA A 429 11.25 8.74 39.50
N LYS A 430 10.34 7.94 38.94
CA LYS A 430 9.45 7.07 39.74
C LYS A 430 10.27 5.88 40.25
N PRO A 431 10.50 5.74 41.58
CA PRO A 431 11.12 4.54 42.10
C PRO A 431 10.26 3.35 41.70
N THR A 432 10.90 2.30 41.17
CA THR A 432 10.26 1.01 40.96
C THR A 432 9.80 0.51 42.33
N ILE A 433 8.54 0.76 42.68
CA ILE A 433 7.93 0.12 43.84
C ILE A 433 7.84 -1.35 43.46
N ILE A 434 8.81 -2.13 43.93
CA ILE A 434 8.78 -3.58 43.92
C ILE A 434 7.64 -3.93 44.90
N LEU A 435 6.47 -4.28 44.36
CA LEU A 435 5.39 -4.93 45.09
C LEU A 435 5.56 -6.44 44.99
#